data_AF-A0A3D1QVB1-F1
#
_entry.id   AF-A0A3D1QVB1-F1
#
_cell.length_a   1.000
_cell.length_b   1.000
_cell.length_c   1.000
_cell.angle_alpha   90.00
_cell.angle_beta   90.00
_cell.angle_gamma   90.00
#
_symmetry.space_group_name_H-M   'P 1'
#
loop_
_entity.id
_entity.type
_entity.pdbx_description
1 polymer ?
#
loop_
_entity_poly.entity_id
_entity_poly.type
_entity_poly.pdbx_seq_one_letter_code
_entity_poly.pdbx_strand_id
1 'polypeptide(L)'
;PSAEGGGTAAACCAGPPRGVGSRYRGAGLRAFIHALGAEPELEPESLARLMRGGEGLRPGPEASLALARYLAVRVAETPALRHELKLERTAWIPDGRGVRRAPAELFWPEPELEVLVGERPDFVPHPELFHTVPEQVSRWLPFKRMAQLPLEVVAAHVLQLESAPPEALDWLELGLREGRLQPLEVRAALETRLRIADDTGAVRPARELVGEEVRELFAGRRGTWASGVRRHPRL
;
A
#
# COMPACT_ATOMS: atom_id res chain seq x y z
N PRO A 1 -27.94 14.41 -20.67
CA PRO A 1 -28.34 13.15 -20.01
C PRO A 1 -27.22 12.11 -20.20
N SER A 2 -26.12 12.20 -19.46
CA SER A 2 -25.95 11.85 -18.03
C SER A 2 -26.24 10.37 -17.75
N ALA A 3 -25.17 9.58 -17.63
CA ALA A 3 -24.97 8.47 -16.68
C ALA A 3 -23.51 7.99 -16.86
N GLU A 4 -22.59 8.50 -16.04
CA GLU A 4 -22.06 7.83 -14.84
C GLU A 4 -20.86 6.92 -15.15
N GLY A 5 -19.72 7.57 -15.40
CA GLY A 5 -18.40 7.00 -15.16
C GLY A 5 -17.95 7.46 -13.78
N GLY A 6 -17.95 6.56 -12.80
CA GLY A 6 -17.50 6.87 -11.45
C GLY A 6 -17.70 5.68 -10.53
N GLY A 7 -16.60 5.00 -10.17
CA GLY A 7 -16.68 3.98 -9.13
C GLY A 7 -15.53 2.98 -9.09
N THR A 8 -14.31 3.42 -8.79
CA THR A 8 -13.25 2.49 -8.31
C THR A 8 -12.37 3.04 -7.18
N ALA A 9 -12.54 4.29 -6.74
CA ALA A 9 -11.81 4.82 -5.57
C ALA A 9 -12.44 4.43 -4.21
N ALA A 10 -13.61 3.77 -4.20
CA ALA A 10 -14.37 3.50 -2.98
C ALA A 10 -14.03 2.15 -2.30
N ALA A 11 -13.22 1.29 -2.94
CA ALA A 11 -13.00 -0.07 -2.45
C ALA A 11 -12.07 -0.15 -1.23
N CYS A 12 -11.13 0.77 -1.08
CA CYS A 12 -10.16 0.77 0.03
C CYS A 12 -10.69 1.44 1.31
N CYS A 13 -11.75 2.25 1.21
CA CYS A 13 -12.33 3.01 2.33
C CYS A 13 -13.67 2.45 2.83
N ALA A 14 -14.23 1.44 2.16
CA ALA A 14 -15.41 0.75 2.64
C ALA A 14 -15.01 -0.17 3.81
N GLY A 15 -15.56 0.07 5.00
CA GLY A 15 -15.45 -0.87 6.11
C GLY A 15 -15.82 -2.28 5.64
N PRO A 16 -15.12 -3.34 6.10
CA PRO A 16 -15.29 -4.67 5.54
C PRO A 16 -16.77 -5.07 5.55
N PRO A 17 -17.31 -5.67 4.48
CA PRO A 17 -18.70 -6.10 4.46
C PRO A 17 -18.97 -6.95 5.71
N ARG A 18 -20.04 -6.63 6.44
CA ARG A 18 -20.50 -7.37 7.62
C ARG A 18 -20.76 -8.82 7.22
N GLY A 19 -19.73 -9.67 7.26
CA GLY A 19 -19.82 -11.08 6.84
C GLY A 19 -18.57 -11.68 6.20
N VAL A 20 -17.58 -10.88 5.76
CA VAL A 20 -16.33 -11.47 5.20
C VAL A 20 -15.52 -12.12 6.34
N GLY A 21 -15.39 -11.44 7.48
CA GLY A 21 -14.56 -11.91 8.59
C GLY A 21 -15.08 -13.16 9.33
N SER A 22 -16.35 -13.57 9.17
CA SER A 22 -16.91 -14.75 9.83
C SER A 22 -16.78 -16.03 9.00
N ARG A 23 -16.79 -15.93 7.66
CA ARG A 23 -16.63 -17.07 6.74
C ARG A 23 -15.28 -17.77 6.87
N TYR A 24 -14.27 -17.07 7.39
CA TYR A 24 -12.88 -17.52 7.39
C TYR A 24 -12.28 -17.65 8.80
N ARG A 25 -13.09 -17.87 9.84
CA ARG A 25 -12.62 -18.23 11.19
C ARG A 25 -12.86 -19.70 11.49
N GLY A 26 -11.92 -20.31 12.23
CA GLY A 26 -12.07 -21.62 12.85
C GLY A 26 -12.54 -22.72 11.89
N ALA A 27 -13.82 -23.06 11.92
CA ALA A 27 -14.38 -24.15 11.12
C ALA A 27 -14.47 -23.84 9.61
N GLY A 28 -14.79 -22.60 9.22
CA GLY A 28 -14.96 -22.22 7.80
C GLY A 28 -13.62 -22.22 7.04
N LEU A 29 -12.57 -21.74 7.69
CA LEU A 29 -11.21 -21.77 7.13
C LEU A 29 -10.67 -23.21 7.04
N ARG A 30 -10.89 -24.04 8.08
CA ARG A 30 -10.51 -25.47 8.04
C ARG A 30 -11.24 -26.23 6.93
N ALA A 31 -12.54 -25.99 6.75
CA ALA A 31 -13.31 -26.58 5.67
C ALA A 31 -12.81 -26.14 4.28
N PHE A 32 -12.40 -24.88 4.14
CA PHE A 32 -11.81 -24.37 2.91
C PHE A 32 -10.44 -25.00 2.60
N ILE A 33 -9.57 -25.13 3.60
CA ILE A 33 -8.27 -25.82 3.47
C ILE A 33 -8.45 -27.30 3.12
N HIS A 34 -9.42 -27.97 3.76
CA HIS A 34 -9.79 -29.34 3.43
C HIS A 34 -10.31 -29.46 1.99
N ALA A 35 -11.15 -28.53 1.54
CA ALA A 35 -11.62 -28.49 0.16
C ALA A 35 -10.49 -28.22 -0.86
N LEU A 36 -9.39 -27.59 -0.42
CA LEU A 36 -8.17 -27.38 -1.21
C LEU A 36 -7.23 -28.60 -1.18
N GLY A 37 -7.57 -29.67 -0.46
CA GLY A 37 -6.80 -30.92 -0.38
C GLY A 37 -5.76 -30.95 0.74
N ALA A 38 -5.82 -30.01 1.69
CA ALA A 38 -4.91 -29.95 2.82
C ALA A 38 -5.60 -30.34 4.14
N GLU A 39 -4.86 -30.96 5.06
CA GLU A 39 -5.39 -31.37 6.36
C GLU A 39 -5.78 -30.16 7.24
N PRO A 40 -6.80 -30.30 8.12
CA PRO A 40 -7.33 -29.19 8.91
C PRO A 40 -6.37 -28.67 9.99
N GLU A 41 -5.43 -29.49 10.44
CA GLU A 41 -4.34 -29.13 11.35
C GLU A 41 -3.02 -29.54 10.70
N LEU A 42 -2.32 -28.55 10.14
CA LEU A 42 -1.04 -28.76 9.48
C LEU A 42 0.09 -28.61 10.50
N GLU A 43 0.89 -29.66 10.64
CA GLU A 43 2.17 -29.61 11.34
C GLU A 43 3.10 -28.55 10.74
N PRO A 44 4.00 -27.94 11.53
CA PRO A 44 4.92 -26.89 11.07
C PRO A 44 5.73 -27.30 9.83
N GLU A 45 6.16 -28.56 9.74
CA GLU A 45 6.90 -29.09 8.58
C GLU A 45 6.06 -29.11 7.30
N SER A 46 4.78 -29.44 7.42
CA SER A 46 3.83 -29.42 6.29
C SER A 46 3.56 -27.99 5.84
N LEU A 47 3.44 -27.04 6.78
CA LEU A 47 3.34 -25.61 6.45
C LEU A 47 4.58 -25.10 5.72
N ALA A 48 5.77 -25.45 6.20
CA ALA A 48 7.03 -25.08 5.55
C ALA A 48 7.16 -25.66 4.14
N ARG A 49 6.59 -26.85 3.87
CA ARG A 49 6.54 -27.44 2.51
C ARG A 49 5.56 -26.69 1.60
N LEU A 50 4.35 -26.42 2.08
CA LEU A 50 3.30 -25.69 1.34
C LEU A 50 3.74 -24.28 0.95
N MET A 51 4.49 -23.61 1.83
CA MET A 51 5.09 -22.30 1.57
C MET A 51 6.19 -22.35 0.50
N ARG A 52 7.08 -23.36 0.55
CA ARG A 52 8.25 -23.45 -0.34
C ARG A 52 7.95 -24.00 -1.73
N GLY A 53 7.13 -25.04 -1.82
CA GLY A 53 6.93 -25.80 -3.06
C GLY A 53 5.52 -25.76 -3.64
N GLY A 54 4.52 -25.33 -2.85
CA GLY A 54 3.11 -25.48 -3.24
C GLY A 54 2.66 -26.94 -3.41
N GLU A 55 3.50 -27.91 -3.04
CA GLU A 55 3.19 -29.34 -3.10
C GLU A 55 1.96 -29.63 -2.23
N GLY A 56 0.88 -30.13 -2.85
CA GLY A 56 -0.39 -30.40 -2.18
C GLY A 56 -1.42 -29.26 -2.22
N LEU A 57 -1.06 -28.06 -2.70
CA LEU A 57 -2.02 -26.99 -2.98
C LEU A 57 -2.40 -26.98 -4.46
N ARG A 58 -3.70 -26.84 -4.76
CA ARG A 58 -4.13 -26.47 -6.11
C ARG A 58 -3.53 -25.10 -6.47
N PRO A 59 -2.90 -24.94 -7.65
CA PRO A 59 -2.35 -23.66 -8.05
C PRO A 59 -3.47 -22.64 -8.21
N GLY A 60 -3.27 -21.42 -7.70
CA GLY A 60 -4.22 -20.32 -7.87
C GLY A 60 -4.12 -19.23 -6.78
N PRO A 61 -4.67 -18.04 -7.06
CA PRO A 61 -4.70 -16.92 -6.12
C PRO A 61 -5.54 -17.22 -4.88
N GLU A 62 -6.67 -17.94 -5.01
CA GLU A 62 -7.55 -18.29 -3.90
C GLU A 62 -6.86 -19.24 -2.90
N ALA A 63 -6.10 -20.21 -3.41
CA ALA A 63 -5.34 -21.15 -2.59
C ALA A 63 -4.20 -20.44 -1.82
N SER A 64 -3.53 -19.48 -2.46
CA SER A 64 -2.50 -18.66 -1.81
C SER A 64 -3.10 -17.77 -0.71
N LEU A 65 -4.28 -17.20 -0.95
CA LEU A 65 -5.03 -16.42 0.03
C LEU A 65 -5.52 -17.27 1.21
N ALA A 66 -5.97 -18.50 0.94
CA ALA A 66 -6.34 -19.49 1.96
C ALA A 66 -5.20 -19.75 2.93
N LEU A 67 -4.05 -20.12 2.37
CA LEU A 67 -2.85 -20.48 3.11
C LEU A 67 -2.35 -19.31 3.95
N ALA A 68 -2.32 -18.10 3.36
CA ALA A 68 -1.87 -16.92 4.08
C ALA A 68 -2.78 -16.59 5.26
N ARG A 69 -4.10 -16.66 5.08
CA ARG A 69 -5.05 -16.44 6.19
C ARG A 69 -4.87 -17.48 7.30
N TYR A 70 -4.72 -18.74 6.94
CA TYR A 70 -4.46 -19.81 7.91
C TYR A 70 -3.18 -19.57 8.70
N LEU A 71 -2.08 -19.27 8.01
CA LEU A 71 -0.81 -18.94 8.64
C LEU A 71 -0.96 -17.73 9.58
N ALA A 72 -1.66 -16.68 9.16
CA ALA A 72 -1.88 -15.51 10.00
C ALA A 72 -2.65 -15.85 11.29
N VAL A 73 -3.67 -16.69 11.23
CA VAL A 73 -4.40 -17.16 12.42
C VAL A 73 -3.52 -18.04 13.31
N ARG A 74 -2.82 -19.03 12.73
CA ARG A 74 -1.97 -19.95 13.50
C ARG A 74 -0.81 -19.25 14.18
N VAL A 75 -0.20 -18.26 13.53
CA VAL A 75 0.89 -17.48 14.11
C VAL A 75 0.37 -16.54 15.20
N ALA A 76 -0.88 -16.07 15.09
CA ALA A 76 -1.50 -15.31 16.15
C ALA A 76 -1.76 -16.17 17.40
N GLU A 77 -2.18 -17.43 17.22
CA GLU A 77 -2.40 -18.41 18.28
C GLU A 77 -1.08 -18.98 18.85
N THR A 78 -0.06 -19.16 18.00
CA THR A 78 1.23 -19.76 18.36
C THR A 78 2.37 -18.91 17.78
N PRO A 79 2.80 -17.85 18.48
CA PRO A 79 3.81 -16.91 17.98
C PRO A 79 5.17 -17.53 17.63
N ALA A 80 5.53 -18.68 18.23
CA ALA A 80 6.77 -19.41 17.93
C ALA A 80 6.90 -19.80 16.44
N LEU A 81 5.76 -20.08 15.77
CA LEU A 81 5.70 -20.43 14.35
C LEU A 81 6.30 -19.34 13.44
N ARG A 82 6.29 -18.07 13.89
CA ARG A 82 6.93 -16.97 13.16
C ARG A 82 8.41 -17.26 12.89
N HIS A 83 9.13 -17.70 13.93
CA HIS A 83 10.56 -17.94 13.87
C HIS A 83 10.86 -19.26 13.19
N GLU A 84 10.10 -20.31 13.50
CA GLU A 84 10.25 -21.65 12.89
C GLU A 84 10.07 -21.61 11.38
N LEU A 85 9.05 -20.90 10.89
CA LEU A 85 8.73 -20.79 9.46
C LEU A 85 9.44 -19.61 8.76
N LYS A 86 10.22 -18.81 9.51
CA LYS A 86 10.95 -17.63 9.00
C LYS A 86 10.04 -16.66 8.22
N LEU A 87 8.85 -16.40 8.75
CA LEU A 87 7.76 -15.69 8.03
C LEU A 87 8.12 -14.27 7.57
N GLU A 88 9.13 -13.67 8.15
CA GLU A 88 9.63 -12.34 7.76
C GLU A 88 10.31 -12.34 6.39
N ARG A 89 10.91 -13.47 6.00
CA ARG A 89 11.77 -13.60 4.81
C ARG A 89 11.19 -14.55 3.77
N THR A 90 10.30 -15.45 4.17
CA THR A 90 9.69 -16.43 3.25
C THR A 90 8.54 -15.78 2.49
N ALA A 91 8.36 -16.14 1.22
CA ALA A 91 7.23 -15.66 0.41
C ALA A 91 5.94 -16.43 0.72
N TRP A 92 5.01 -15.79 1.45
CA TRP A 92 3.73 -16.39 1.83
C TRP A 92 2.54 -15.43 1.81
N ILE A 93 2.78 -14.13 1.72
CA ILE A 93 1.73 -13.12 1.61
C ILE A 93 1.38 -12.94 0.13
N PRO A 94 0.17 -13.29 -0.33
CA PRO A 94 -0.25 -12.94 -1.68
C PRO A 94 -0.32 -11.41 -1.84
N ASP A 95 0.24 -10.91 -2.93
CA ASP A 95 0.01 -9.54 -3.40
C ASP A 95 -1.41 -9.40 -3.98
N GLY A 96 -1.80 -8.19 -4.39
CA GLY A 96 -3.08 -7.92 -5.05
C GLY A 96 -3.28 -8.67 -6.37
N ARG A 97 -2.25 -9.30 -6.93
CA ARG A 97 -2.35 -10.21 -8.10
C ARG A 97 -2.38 -11.69 -7.69
N GLY A 98 -2.36 -11.98 -6.39
CA GLY A 98 -2.35 -13.32 -5.83
C GLY A 98 -1.00 -14.02 -5.86
N VAL A 99 0.08 -13.32 -6.21
CA VAL A 99 1.44 -13.89 -6.22
C VAL A 99 2.05 -13.77 -4.83
N ARG A 100 2.61 -14.87 -4.32
CA ARG A 100 3.22 -14.88 -2.98
C ARG A 100 4.50 -14.04 -2.96
N ARG A 101 4.59 -13.16 -1.96
CA ARG A 101 5.73 -12.30 -1.63
C ARG A 101 6.12 -12.45 -0.17
N ALA A 102 7.36 -12.12 0.15
CA ALA A 102 7.76 -11.92 1.52
C ALA A 102 7.16 -10.60 2.04
N PRO A 103 6.82 -10.50 3.34
CA PRO A 103 6.28 -9.26 3.89
C PRO A 103 7.18 -8.04 3.64
N ALA A 104 8.50 -8.21 3.70
CA ALA A 104 9.49 -7.16 3.43
C ALA A 104 9.49 -6.62 1.99
N GLU A 105 8.84 -7.31 1.05
CA GLU A 105 8.72 -6.86 -0.34
C GLU A 105 7.52 -5.94 -0.54
N LEU A 106 6.53 -6.00 0.35
CA LEU A 106 5.23 -5.34 0.23
C LEU A 106 5.14 -4.10 1.14
N PHE A 107 4.40 -3.10 0.67
CA PHE A 107 3.96 -1.96 1.45
C PHE A 107 2.67 -2.30 2.19
N TRP A 108 2.61 -1.96 3.47
CA TRP A 108 1.35 -2.05 4.19
C TRP A 108 0.37 -1.00 3.62
N PRO A 109 -0.91 -1.34 3.35
CA PRO A 109 -1.85 -0.40 2.78
C PRO A 109 -2.04 0.82 3.70
N GLU A 110 -1.75 2.00 3.15
CA GLU A 110 -1.95 3.33 3.75
C GLU A 110 -2.83 4.15 2.79
N PRO A 111 -3.72 5.04 3.28
CA PRO A 111 -4.73 5.71 2.43
C PRO A 111 -4.15 6.47 1.24
N GLU A 112 -2.97 7.07 1.40
CA GLU A 112 -2.32 7.91 0.40
C GLU A 112 -1.40 7.12 -0.54
N LEU A 113 -1.16 5.83 -0.28
CA LEU A 113 -0.20 5.03 -1.03
C LEU A 113 -0.54 4.96 -2.52
N GLU A 114 -1.80 4.70 -2.85
CA GLU A 114 -2.29 4.63 -4.23
C GLU A 114 -2.14 5.98 -4.96
N VAL A 115 -2.30 7.10 -4.25
CA VAL A 115 -2.09 8.45 -4.82
C VAL A 115 -0.62 8.68 -5.19
N LEU A 116 0.32 8.08 -4.45
CA LEU A 116 1.76 8.25 -4.68
C LEU A 116 2.32 7.34 -5.77
N VAL A 117 1.80 6.13 -5.94
CA VAL A 117 2.37 5.13 -6.85
C VAL A 117 1.43 4.65 -7.95
N GLY A 118 0.17 5.11 -7.93
CA GLY A 118 -0.91 4.64 -8.79
C GLY A 118 -1.41 3.25 -8.42
N GLU A 119 -2.20 2.66 -9.32
CA GLU A 119 -2.70 1.30 -9.16
C GLU A 119 -1.56 0.28 -9.30
N ARG A 120 -1.00 -0.13 -8.16
CA ARG A 120 0.08 -1.12 -8.05
C ARG A 120 -0.34 -2.29 -7.16
N PRO A 121 -1.20 -3.20 -7.66
CA PRO A 121 -1.63 -4.37 -6.88
C PRO A 121 -0.46 -5.28 -6.50
N ASP A 122 0.67 -5.22 -7.21
CA ASP A 122 1.90 -5.94 -6.89
C ASP A 122 2.66 -5.38 -5.66
N PHE A 123 2.31 -4.18 -5.18
CA PHE A 123 3.01 -3.50 -4.09
C PHE A 123 2.38 -3.72 -2.72
N VAL A 124 1.14 -4.15 -2.67
CA VAL A 124 0.36 -4.29 -1.44
C VAL A 124 -0.10 -5.73 -1.24
N PRO A 125 -0.30 -6.17 0.02
CA PRO A 125 -1.00 -7.42 0.29
C PRO A 125 -2.36 -7.44 -0.38
N HIS A 126 -2.82 -8.64 -0.73
CA HIS A 126 -4.16 -8.84 -1.28
C HIS A 126 -5.22 -8.17 -0.37
N PRO A 127 -6.18 -7.39 -0.91
CA PRO A 127 -7.13 -6.60 -0.08
C PRO A 127 -7.92 -7.45 0.91
N GLU A 128 -8.34 -8.63 0.46
CA GLU A 128 -9.02 -9.61 1.31
C GLU A 128 -8.15 -10.13 2.48
N LEU A 129 -6.83 -10.17 2.33
CA LEU A 129 -5.91 -10.54 3.41
C LEU A 129 -5.75 -9.38 4.39
N PHE A 130 -5.54 -8.16 3.88
CA PHE A 130 -5.42 -6.94 4.70
C PHE A 130 -6.53 -6.80 5.74
N HIS A 131 -7.79 -7.06 5.36
CA HIS A 131 -8.94 -6.97 6.27
C HIS A 131 -9.13 -8.17 7.21
N THR A 132 -8.38 -9.26 7.03
CA THR A 132 -8.58 -10.53 7.78
C THR A 132 -7.38 -10.95 8.62
N VAL A 133 -6.20 -10.37 8.40
CA VAL A 133 -5.01 -10.61 9.21
C VAL A 133 -5.20 -10.03 10.61
N PRO A 134 -4.92 -10.80 11.69
CA PRO A 134 -4.90 -10.26 13.04
C PRO A 134 -3.92 -9.09 13.18
N GLU A 135 -4.33 -7.99 13.81
CA GLU A 135 -3.53 -6.76 13.91
C GLU A 135 -2.15 -6.98 14.54
N GLN A 136 -2.04 -7.90 15.51
CA GLN A 136 -0.74 -8.26 16.10
C GLN A 136 0.24 -8.81 15.05
N VAL A 137 -0.24 -9.61 14.10
CA VAL A 137 0.58 -10.24 13.07
C VAL A 137 1.04 -9.20 12.07
N SER A 138 0.16 -8.29 11.64
CA SER A 138 0.55 -7.22 10.71
C SER A 138 1.58 -6.25 11.30
N ARG A 139 1.54 -6.00 12.62
CA ARG A 139 2.53 -5.14 13.31
C ARG A 139 3.91 -5.78 13.44
N TRP A 140 3.99 -7.11 13.52
CA TRP A 140 5.25 -7.83 13.71
C TRP A 140 6.00 -8.12 12.41
N LEU A 141 5.27 -8.21 11.30
CA LEU A 141 5.85 -8.48 9.99
C LEU A 141 6.51 -7.22 9.42
N PRO A 142 7.65 -7.36 8.73
CA PRO A 142 8.46 -6.23 8.28
C PRO A 142 7.90 -5.59 6.99
N PHE A 143 6.60 -5.30 6.93
CA PHE A 143 6.03 -4.57 5.80
C PHE A 143 6.67 -3.19 5.67
N LYS A 144 6.89 -2.77 4.42
CA LYS A 144 7.35 -1.42 4.12
C LYS A 144 6.23 -0.43 4.45
N ARG A 145 6.63 0.77 4.88
CA ARG A 145 5.75 1.92 5.08
C ARG A 145 5.86 2.87 3.91
N MET A 146 4.86 3.74 3.74
CA MET A 146 4.86 4.78 2.72
C MET A 146 6.12 5.67 2.79
N ALA A 147 6.66 5.91 3.99
CA ALA A 147 7.94 6.61 4.17
C ALA A 147 9.12 5.93 3.48
N GLN A 148 9.09 4.60 3.30
CA GLN A 148 10.17 3.83 2.67
C GLN A 148 10.01 3.71 1.14
N LEU A 149 9.07 4.45 0.54
CA LEU A 149 8.93 4.52 -0.91
C LEU A 149 10.20 5.09 -1.56
N PRO A 150 10.71 4.46 -2.64
CA PRO A 150 11.79 5.04 -3.41
C PRO A 150 11.31 6.28 -4.18
N LEU A 151 12.14 7.33 -4.25
CA LEU A 151 11.82 8.58 -4.94
C LEU A 151 11.50 8.34 -6.43
N GLU A 152 12.25 7.44 -7.07
CA GLU A 152 12.09 7.09 -8.47
C GLU A 152 10.71 6.49 -8.78
N VAL A 153 10.13 5.73 -7.85
CA VAL A 153 8.80 5.14 -8.00
C VAL A 153 7.74 6.24 -7.95
N VAL A 154 7.82 7.12 -6.94
CA VAL A 154 6.87 8.22 -6.77
C VAL A 154 6.99 9.20 -7.94
N ALA A 155 8.20 9.57 -8.33
CA ALA A 155 8.45 10.46 -9.46
C ALA A 155 7.94 9.86 -10.78
N ALA A 156 8.15 8.57 -11.02
CA ALA A 156 7.66 7.91 -12.24
C ALA A 156 6.13 7.99 -12.38
N HIS A 157 5.39 7.91 -11.27
CA HIS A 157 3.93 8.06 -11.29
C HIS A 157 3.49 9.52 -11.37
N VAL A 158 3.99 10.37 -10.46
CA VAL A 158 3.58 11.78 -10.35
C VAL A 158 3.83 12.56 -11.65
N LEU A 159 4.89 12.23 -12.38
CA LEU A 159 5.20 12.87 -13.66
C LEU A 159 4.28 12.43 -14.82
N GLN A 160 3.46 11.40 -14.64
CA GLN A 160 2.43 11.01 -15.60
C GLN A 160 1.09 11.71 -15.33
N LEU A 161 0.94 12.31 -14.15
CA LEU A 161 -0.26 13.06 -13.78
C LEU A 161 -0.22 14.45 -14.40
N GLU A 162 -1.40 15.02 -14.66
CA GLU A 162 -1.52 16.39 -15.15
C GLU A 162 -0.94 17.40 -14.15
N SER A 163 -1.23 17.20 -12.87
CA SER A 163 -0.70 17.95 -11.74
C SER A 163 -0.32 17.01 -10.61
N ALA A 164 0.76 17.33 -9.90
CA ALA A 164 1.14 16.64 -8.69
C ALA A 164 0.04 16.79 -7.62
N PRO A 165 -0.40 15.68 -7.00
CA PRO A 165 -1.38 15.72 -5.94
C PRO A 165 -0.77 16.28 -4.65
N PRO A 166 -1.55 16.92 -3.76
CA PRO A 166 -1.06 17.43 -2.48
C PRO A 166 -0.31 16.39 -1.64
N GLU A 167 -0.79 15.15 -1.64
CA GLU A 167 -0.21 14.03 -0.91
C GLU A 167 1.24 13.74 -1.36
N ALA A 168 1.53 13.87 -2.66
CA ALA A 168 2.89 13.73 -3.18
C ALA A 168 3.80 14.88 -2.72
N LEU A 169 3.27 16.09 -2.62
CA LEU A 169 4.02 17.25 -2.13
C LEU A 169 4.31 17.12 -0.63
N ASP A 170 3.33 16.70 0.16
CA ASP A 170 3.47 16.46 1.60
C ASP A 170 4.49 15.33 1.86
N TRP A 171 4.47 14.26 1.06
CA TRP A 171 5.44 13.17 1.15
C TRP A 171 6.87 13.61 0.84
N LEU A 172 7.05 14.44 -0.20
CA LEU A 172 8.35 15.02 -0.58
C LEU A 172 8.88 15.95 0.52
N GLU A 173 8.03 16.83 1.05
CA GLU A 173 8.40 17.76 2.11
C GLU A 173 8.81 17.03 3.39
N LEU A 174 8.02 16.03 3.81
CA LEU A 174 8.33 15.18 4.95
C LEU A 174 9.68 14.47 4.76
N GLY A 175 9.90 13.88 3.58
CA GLY A 175 11.14 13.18 3.26
C GLY A 175 12.38 14.08 3.25
N LEU A 176 12.26 15.31 2.76
CA LEU A 176 13.33 16.30 2.81
C LEU A 176 13.62 16.75 4.26
N ARG A 177 12.57 17.03 5.04
CA ARG A 177 12.67 17.46 6.43
C ARG A 177 13.33 16.41 7.32
N GLU A 178 13.03 15.14 7.09
CA GLU A 178 13.61 14.00 7.82
C GLU A 178 15.00 13.58 7.31
N GLY A 179 15.52 14.23 6.26
CA GLY A 179 16.82 13.87 5.65
C GLY A 179 16.80 12.55 4.87
N ARG A 180 15.62 11.95 4.67
CA ARG A 180 15.41 10.71 3.92
C ARG A 180 15.57 10.93 2.41
N LEU A 181 15.21 12.11 1.92
CA LEU A 181 15.39 12.52 0.53
C LEU A 181 16.47 13.60 0.46
N GLN A 182 17.35 13.52 -0.54
CA GLN A 182 18.33 14.57 -0.77
C GLN A 182 17.79 15.65 -1.69
N PRO A 183 17.94 16.95 -1.37
CA PRO A 183 17.44 18.04 -2.21
C PRO A 183 17.96 18.02 -3.66
N LEU A 184 19.18 17.53 -3.88
CA LEU A 184 19.77 17.40 -5.22
C LEU A 184 19.11 16.28 -6.02
N GLU A 185 18.82 15.14 -5.40
CA GLU A 185 18.14 14.00 -6.03
C GLU A 185 16.70 14.35 -6.38
N VAL A 186 15.99 15.03 -5.47
CA VAL A 186 14.62 15.51 -5.72
C VAL A 186 14.58 16.49 -6.89
N ARG A 187 15.52 17.44 -6.96
CA ARG A 187 15.65 18.35 -8.10
C ARG A 187 15.91 17.58 -9.39
N ALA A 188 16.91 16.70 -9.42
CA ALA A 188 17.21 15.91 -10.60
C ALA A 188 16.01 15.06 -11.08
N ALA A 189 15.23 14.52 -10.14
CA ALA A 189 14.05 13.73 -10.46
C ALA A 189 12.87 14.57 -10.99
N LEU A 190 12.63 15.78 -10.45
CA LEU A 190 11.35 16.48 -10.61
C LEU A 190 11.43 17.88 -11.25
N GLU A 191 12.56 18.58 -11.18
CA GLU A 191 12.65 20.04 -11.35
C GLU A 191 11.98 20.62 -12.60
N THR A 192 12.25 20.06 -13.79
CA THR A 192 11.71 20.61 -15.04
C THR A 192 10.38 19.99 -15.47
N ARG A 193 9.95 18.93 -14.78
CA ARG A 193 8.83 18.08 -15.22
C ARG A 193 7.64 18.12 -14.26
N LEU A 194 7.87 18.47 -13.00
CA LEU A 194 6.81 18.54 -12.00
C LEU A 194 5.91 19.73 -12.29
N ARG A 195 4.63 19.42 -12.47
CA ARG A 195 3.56 20.40 -12.66
C ARG A 195 2.68 20.44 -11.43
N ILE A 196 2.27 21.64 -11.04
CA ILE A 196 1.45 21.88 -9.84
C ILE A 196 0.34 22.85 -10.23
N ALA A 197 -0.88 22.56 -9.80
CA ALA A 197 -2.00 23.48 -9.90
C ALA A 197 -1.81 24.69 -8.97
N ASP A 198 -1.90 25.89 -9.53
CA ASP A 198 -1.88 27.14 -8.77
C ASP A 198 -3.24 27.44 -8.12
N ASP A 199 -3.34 28.60 -7.49
CA ASP A 199 -4.52 28.96 -6.72
C ASP A 199 -5.76 29.26 -7.59
N THR A 200 -5.54 29.48 -8.89
CA THR A 200 -6.58 29.65 -9.91
C THR A 200 -6.97 28.33 -10.58
N GLY A 201 -6.32 27.22 -10.19
CA GLY A 201 -6.46 25.90 -10.79
C GLY A 201 -5.64 25.74 -12.08
N ALA A 202 -4.82 26.73 -12.45
CA ALA A 202 -3.98 26.64 -13.63
C ALA A 202 -2.72 25.80 -13.32
N VAL A 203 -2.43 24.83 -14.17
CA VAL A 203 -1.33 23.88 -13.97
C VAL A 203 -0.03 24.43 -14.56
N ARG A 204 0.94 24.70 -13.69
CA ARG A 204 2.22 25.33 -14.05
C ARG A 204 3.43 24.48 -13.62
N PRO A 205 4.59 24.61 -14.28
CA PRO A 205 5.84 24.06 -13.78
C PRO A 205 6.18 24.59 -12.39
N ALA A 206 6.71 23.73 -11.51
CA ALA A 206 7.04 24.11 -10.14
C ALA A 206 7.96 25.35 -10.05
N ARG A 207 8.94 25.50 -10.96
CA ARG A 207 9.84 26.66 -11.02
C ARG A 207 9.14 28.00 -11.24
N GLU A 208 7.98 28.02 -11.88
CA GLU A 208 7.21 29.25 -12.15
C GLU A 208 6.38 29.69 -10.93
N LEU A 209 6.26 28.81 -9.94
CA LEU A 209 5.58 29.08 -8.67
C LEU A 209 6.57 29.50 -7.57
N VAL A 210 7.88 29.28 -7.78
CA VAL A 210 8.95 29.65 -6.84
C VAL A 210 9.56 30.97 -7.32
N GLY A 211 9.02 32.10 -6.85
CA GLY A 211 9.58 33.43 -7.13
C GLY A 211 9.76 34.26 -5.85
N GLU A 212 10.85 35.04 -5.78
CA GLU A 212 11.11 36.00 -4.69
C GLU A 212 10.01 37.08 -4.56
N GLU A 213 9.30 37.38 -5.66
CA GLU A 213 8.19 38.34 -5.73
C GLU A 213 6.79 37.72 -5.57
N VAL A 214 6.70 36.41 -5.35
CA VAL A 214 5.44 35.64 -5.32
C VAL A 214 4.82 35.60 -3.90
N ARG A 215 5.47 36.26 -2.92
CA ARG A 215 4.92 36.47 -1.56
C ARG A 215 3.57 37.19 -1.58
N GLU A 216 3.34 38.07 -2.55
CA GLU A 216 2.08 38.79 -2.71
C GLU A 216 0.95 37.94 -3.29
N LEU A 217 1.27 36.89 -4.06
CA LEU A 217 0.27 36.03 -4.69
C LEU A 217 -0.16 34.86 -3.80
N PHE A 218 0.74 34.35 -2.94
CA PHE A 218 0.49 33.09 -2.21
C PHE A 218 0.53 33.19 -0.68
N ALA A 219 0.89 34.33 -0.06
CA ALA A 219 0.87 34.54 1.40
C ALA A 219 1.41 33.37 2.28
N GLY A 220 2.34 32.57 1.75
CA GLY A 220 2.82 31.32 2.35
C GLY A 220 1.75 30.22 2.41
N ARG A 221 1.07 29.90 1.31
CA ARG A 221 0.10 28.80 1.18
C ARG A 221 0.29 28.09 -0.17
N ARG A 222 -0.06 26.80 -0.24
CA ARG A 222 -0.06 26.01 -1.49
C ARG A 222 -1.51 25.69 -1.93
N GLY A 223 -1.80 25.88 -3.23
CA GLY A 223 -3.06 25.48 -3.90
C GLY A 223 -4.22 26.47 -3.69
N THR A 224 -5.35 26.24 -4.39
CA THR A 224 -6.53 27.14 -4.41
C THR A 224 -6.89 27.75 -3.06
N TRP A 225 -7.34 29.02 -3.07
CA TRP A 225 -7.75 29.75 -1.86
C TRP A 225 -8.71 28.96 -0.95
N ALA A 226 -9.55 28.10 -1.54
CA ALA A 226 -10.48 27.24 -0.80
C ALA A 226 -9.79 26.07 -0.07
N SER A 227 -8.71 25.51 -0.63
CA SER A 227 -7.93 24.39 -0.06
C SER A 227 -6.78 24.85 0.84
N GLY A 228 -6.11 25.96 0.50
CA GLY A 228 -4.95 26.49 1.22
C GLY A 228 -5.25 26.97 2.65
N VAL A 229 -6.48 27.38 2.94
CA VAL A 229 -6.90 27.81 4.29
C VAL A 229 -7.15 26.63 5.25
N ARG A 230 -7.46 25.43 4.73
CA ARG A 230 -7.83 24.28 5.57
C ARG A 230 -6.76 23.19 5.66
N ARG A 231 -5.84 23.07 4.70
CA ARG A 231 -4.94 21.89 4.62
C ARG A 231 -3.44 22.17 4.54
N HIS A 232 -2.96 23.34 4.08
CA HIS A 232 -1.52 23.51 3.83
C HIS A 232 -0.94 24.92 4.14
N PRO A 233 -0.39 25.14 5.35
CA PRO A 233 0.80 25.98 5.57
C PRO A 233 2.02 25.05 5.73
N ARG A 234 3.23 25.23 5.21
CA ARG A 234 4.02 26.24 4.48
C ARG A 234 5.34 25.51 4.10
N LEU A 235 6.08 25.96 3.08
CA LEU A 235 7.56 25.89 3.14
C LEU A 235 8.09 27.13 3.88
#